data_AF-A0A7Y9I6A7-F1
#
_entry.id   AF-A0A7Y9I6A7-F1
#
_cell.length_a   1.000
_cell.length_b   1.000
_cell.length_c   1.000
_cell.angle_alpha   90.00
_cell.angle_beta   90.00
_cell.angle_gamma   90.00
#
_symmetry.space_group_name_H-M   'P 1'
#
loop_
_entity.id
_entity.type
_entity.pdbx_description
1 polymer ?
#
loop_
_entity_poly.entity_id
_entity_poly.type
_entity_poly.pdbx_seq_one_letter_code
_entity_poly.pdbx_strand_id
1 'polypeptide(L)'
;MAVGPDGPDGTIRARLDVVLTRLDPAPALVINRVGDVIAATAVGRLLFGPTGMLDASPSNLSRYVFTDPRAPAAFPDWDSVADRVATQLRLDTCDETERLIDEMSRTAGAEFTDRIERPLVMPERHDYLRLNHPTGGLLRLTYETLDLFIDEPQHLLLYLPADESSTQVLQQIASGREGAVRS
;
A
#
# COMPACT_ATOMS: atom_id res chain seq x y z
N MET A 1 -19.78 6.74 -9.08
CA MET A 1 -20.58 5.94 -8.13
C MET A 1 -19.64 5.62 -6.97
N ALA A 2 -19.83 6.26 -5.82
CA ALA A 2 -18.99 6.05 -4.65
C ALA A 2 -19.31 4.67 -4.06
N VAL A 3 -18.30 3.82 -3.91
CA VAL A 3 -18.40 2.56 -3.16
C VAL A 3 -18.23 2.94 -1.69
N GLY A 4 -19.28 2.72 -0.89
CA GLY A 4 -19.26 2.97 0.55
C GLY A 4 -18.58 1.82 1.32
N PRO A 5 -17.88 2.10 2.43
CA PRO A 5 -17.43 1.06 3.35
C PRO A 5 -18.46 0.88 4.47
N ASP A 6 -19.17 -0.24 4.49
CA ASP A 6 -19.95 -0.66 5.66
C ASP A 6 -19.07 -1.54 6.56
N GLY A 7 -18.46 -0.86 7.54
CA GLY A 7 -17.80 -1.41 8.72
C GLY A 7 -17.41 -0.24 9.63
N PRO A 8 -17.69 -0.27 10.95
CA PRO A 8 -17.54 0.90 11.82
C PRO A 8 -16.10 1.45 11.91
N ASP A 9 -15.08 0.67 11.51
CA ASP A 9 -13.65 1.04 11.57
C ASP A 9 -13.02 1.31 10.17
N GLY A 10 -13.85 1.49 9.13
CA GLY A 10 -13.42 1.51 7.72
C GLY A 10 -13.77 2.77 6.92
N THR A 11 -14.25 3.83 7.56
CA THR A 11 -14.70 5.04 6.85
C THR A 11 -13.59 6.08 6.79
N ILE A 12 -13.19 6.47 5.57
CA ILE A 12 -12.35 7.65 5.38
C ILE A 12 -13.07 8.88 5.92
N ARG A 13 -12.36 9.68 6.73
CA ARG A 13 -12.91 10.94 7.22
C ARG A 13 -13.19 11.86 6.03
N ALA A 14 -14.36 12.50 5.99
CA ALA A 14 -14.77 13.33 4.85
C ALA A 14 -13.74 14.40 4.44
N ARG A 15 -12.98 14.96 5.40
CA ARG A 15 -11.89 15.91 5.09
C ARG A 15 -10.70 15.24 4.40
N LEU A 16 -10.37 14.00 4.73
CA LEU A 16 -9.28 13.26 4.12
C LEU A 16 -9.63 12.86 2.67
N ASP A 17 -10.91 12.59 2.38
CA ASP A 17 -11.37 12.36 1.01
C ASP A 17 -11.18 13.59 0.11
N VAL A 18 -11.47 14.79 0.65
CA VAL A 18 -11.17 16.06 -0.03
C VAL A 18 -9.67 16.23 -0.24
N VAL A 19 -8.83 15.89 0.74
CA VAL A 19 -7.36 15.94 0.61
C VAL A 19 -6.89 14.99 -0.49
N LEU A 20 -7.36 13.74 -0.53
CA LEU A 20 -6.98 12.79 -1.58
C LEU A 20 -7.38 13.30 -2.97
N THR A 21 -8.56 13.90 -3.09
CA THR A 21 -9.00 14.51 -4.36
C THR A 21 -8.05 15.62 -4.83
N ARG A 22 -7.43 16.36 -3.89
CA ARG A 22 -6.48 17.45 -4.19
C ARG A 22 -5.05 16.97 -4.44
N LEU A 23 -4.69 15.78 -3.98
CA LEU A 23 -3.37 15.19 -4.23
C LEU A 23 -3.26 14.63 -5.65
N ASP A 24 -4.37 14.28 -6.29
CA ASP A 24 -4.39 13.79 -7.67
C ASP A 24 -3.75 14.84 -8.62
N PRO A 25 -2.80 14.47 -9.51
CA PRO A 25 -2.47 13.10 -9.94
C PRO A 25 -1.35 12.39 -9.17
N ALA A 26 -0.95 12.83 -7.99
CA ALA A 26 0.03 12.10 -7.18
C ALA A 26 -0.55 10.76 -6.68
N PRO A 27 0.16 9.63 -6.85
CA PRO A 27 -0.30 8.35 -6.31
C PRO A 27 -0.22 8.34 -4.79
N ALA A 28 -1.36 8.09 -4.15
CA ALA A 28 -1.46 7.97 -2.70
C ALA A 28 -2.51 6.94 -2.26
N LEU A 29 -2.26 6.33 -1.11
CA LEU A 29 -3.13 5.41 -0.39
C LEU A 29 -3.36 5.90 1.05
N VAL A 30 -4.56 5.69 1.57
CA VAL A 30 -4.84 5.79 3.01
C VAL A 30 -5.02 4.38 3.53
N ILE A 31 -4.26 4.05 4.57
CA ILE A 31 -4.37 2.77 5.28
C ILE A 31 -4.75 2.98 6.73
N ASN A 32 -5.43 1.98 7.32
CA ASN A 32 -5.54 1.89 8.77
C ASN A 32 -4.23 1.34 9.37
N ARG A 33 -4.19 1.27 10.69
CA ARG A 33 -3.10 0.70 11.48
C ARG A 33 -2.64 -0.70 11.05
N VAL A 34 -3.57 -1.58 10.69
CA VAL A 34 -3.26 -2.96 10.30
C VAL A 34 -2.95 -3.12 8.80
N GLY A 35 -2.91 -2.01 8.06
CA GLY A 35 -2.58 -1.98 6.64
C GLY A 35 -3.76 -2.24 5.69
N ASP A 36 -5.01 -2.19 6.17
CA ASP A 36 -6.16 -2.19 5.27
C ASP A 36 -6.21 -0.87 4.50
N VAL A 37 -6.37 -0.97 3.18
CA VAL A 37 -6.51 0.19 2.28
C VAL A 37 -7.93 0.72 2.40
N ILE A 38 -8.07 1.87 3.05
CA ILE A 38 -9.34 2.57 3.25
C ILE A 38 -9.72 3.38 2.01
N ALA A 39 -8.73 4.03 1.40
CA ALA A 39 -8.94 4.88 0.23
C ALA A 39 -7.67 5.03 -0.61
N ALA A 40 -7.85 5.52 -1.83
CA ALA A 40 -6.77 5.79 -2.76
C ALA A 40 -7.13 6.97 -3.67
N THR A 41 -6.10 7.70 -4.12
CA THR A 41 -6.21 8.61 -5.27
C THR A 41 -6.53 7.82 -6.55
N ALA A 42 -7.02 8.49 -7.61
CA ALA A 42 -7.30 7.79 -8.86
C ALA A 42 -6.02 7.22 -9.48
N VAL A 43 -4.92 7.97 -9.45
CA VAL A 43 -3.62 7.48 -9.93
C VAL A 43 -3.07 6.39 -9.02
N GLY A 44 -3.29 6.45 -7.69
CA GLY A 44 -2.96 5.35 -6.78
C GLY A 44 -3.67 4.04 -7.15
N ARG A 45 -4.96 4.11 -7.51
CA ARG A 45 -5.70 2.94 -8.03
C ARG A 45 -5.13 2.42 -9.35
N LEU A 46 -4.78 3.32 -10.27
CA LEU A 46 -4.18 2.93 -11.55
C LEU A 46 -2.78 2.33 -11.38
N LEU A 47 -2.03 2.75 -10.36
CA LEU A 47 -0.69 2.26 -10.06
C LEU A 47 -0.71 0.87 -9.41
N PHE A 48 -1.60 0.63 -8.45
CA PHE A 48 -1.61 -0.61 -7.66
C PHE A 48 -2.72 -1.58 -8.03
N GLY A 49 -3.79 -1.13 -8.69
CA GLY A 49 -4.87 -2.01 -9.15
C GLY A 49 -4.38 -3.10 -10.09
N PRO A 50 -3.63 -2.78 -11.17
CA PRO A 50 -3.15 -3.79 -12.12
C PRO A 50 -2.22 -4.86 -11.51
N THR A 51 -1.54 -4.57 -10.39
CA THR A 51 -0.72 -5.57 -9.69
C THR A 51 -1.57 -6.58 -8.92
N GLY A 52 -2.84 -6.26 -8.69
CA GLY A 52 -3.78 -7.05 -7.90
C GLY A 52 -3.81 -6.68 -6.42
N MET A 53 -3.01 -5.71 -5.99
CA MET A 53 -2.91 -5.30 -4.59
C MET A 53 -4.22 -4.75 -4.02
N LEU A 54 -5.12 -4.29 -4.90
CA LEU A 54 -6.41 -3.70 -4.53
C LEU A 54 -7.62 -4.60 -4.87
N ASP A 55 -7.39 -5.89 -5.16
CA ASP A 55 -8.46 -6.82 -5.58
C ASP A 55 -9.23 -7.43 -4.40
N ALA A 56 -8.60 -7.52 -3.23
CA ALA A 56 -9.22 -8.08 -2.03
C ALA A 56 -10.20 -7.08 -1.38
N SER A 57 -11.16 -7.62 -0.62
CA SER A 57 -12.13 -6.81 0.15
C SER A 57 -12.21 -7.33 1.59
N PRO A 58 -11.64 -6.62 2.59
CA PRO A 58 -10.83 -5.42 2.43
C PRO A 58 -9.47 -5.73 1.78
N SER A 59 -8.95 -4.79 1.00
CA SER A 59 -7.57 -4.84 0.50
C SER A 59 -6.62 -4.58 1.66
N ASN A 60 -5.63 -5.45 1.88
CA ASN A 60 -4.67 -5.28 2.97
C ASN A 60 -3.25 -5.48 2.46
N LEU A 61 -2.37 -4.53 2.76
CA LEU A 61 -1.00 -4.54 2.27
C LEU A 61 -0.21 -5.74 2.79
N SER A 62 -0.37 -6.08 4.07
CA SER A 62 0.31 -7.20 4.72
C SER A 62 -0.16 -8.53 4.14
N ARG A 63 -1.47 -8.72 3.98
CA ARG A 63 -2.03 -9.92 3.33
C ARG A 63 -1.53 -10.04 1.90
N TYR A 64 -1.61 -8.97 1.11
CA TYR A 64 -1.12 -9.01 -0.28
C TYR A 64 0.35 -9.42 -0.37
N VAL A 65 1.23 -8.79 0.42
CA VAL A 65 2.67 -9.06 0.37
C VAL A 65 2.99 -10.52 0.68
N PHE A 66 2.31 -11.13 1.65
CA PHE A 66 2.67 -12.46 2.15
C PHE A 66 1.82 -13.61 1.61
N THR A 67 0.61 -13.38 1.10
CA THR A 67 -0.31 -14.45 0.67
C THR A 67 -0.68 -14.39 -0.81
N ASP A 68 -0.52 -13.25 -1.49
CA ASP A 68 -0.84 -13.16 -2.91
C ASP A 68 0.36 -13.61 -3.77
N PRO A 69 0.19 -14.61 -4.65
CA PRO A 69 1.29 -15.11 -5.50
C PRO A 69 1.81 -14.07 -6.50
N ARG A 70 1.09 -12.97 -6.73
CA ARG A 70 1.51 -11.86 -7.60
C ARG A 70 2.51 -10.93 -6.92
N ALA A 71 2.58 -10.92 -5.59
CA ALA A 71 3.41 -9.97 -4.85
C ALA A 71 4.91 -10.05 -5.19
N PRO A 72 5.55 -11.24 -5.29
CA PRO A 72 6.95 -11.33 -5.69
C PRO A 72 7.24 -10.84 -7.12
N ALA A 73 6.25 -10.95 -8.03
CA ALA A 73 6.38 -10.45 -9.39
C ALA A 73 6.17 -8.92 -9.47
N ALA A 74 5.32 -8.38 -8.59
CA ALA A 74 5.04 -6.95 -8.49
C ALA A 74 6.17 -6.18 -7.78
N PHE A 75 6.84 -6.79 -6.80
CA PHE A 75 7.94 -6.18 -6.05
C PHE A 75 9.24 -6.94 -6.31
N PRO A 76 10.14 -6.46 -7.20
CA PRO A 76 11.41 -7.12 -7.45
C PRO A 76 12.28 -7.30 -6.20
N ASP A 77 12.18 -6.38 -5.24
CA ASP A 77 12.84 -6.44 -3.94
C ASP A 77 11.85 -6.93 -2.85
N TRP A 78 11.12 -8.01 -3.14
CA TRP A 78 10.02 -8.50 -2.29
C TRP A 78 10.46 -8.75 -0.84
N ASP A 79 11.62 -9.36 -0.62
CA ASP A 79 12.14 -9.64 0.72
C ASP A 79 12.25 -8.37 1.57
N SER A 80 12.76 -7.27 1.01
CA SER A 80 12.86 -5.98 1.69
C SER A 80 11.49 -5.38 1.99
N VAL A 81 10.50 -5.59 1.11
CA VAL A 81 9.12 -5.17 1.35
C VAL A 81 8.49 -5.99 2.48
N ALA A 82 8.67 -7.31 2.47
CA ALA A 82 8.19 -8.23 3.49
C ALA A 82 8.78 -7.92 4.88
N ASP A 83 10.09 -7.69 4.95
CA ASP A 83 10.78 -7.33 6.19
C ASP A 83 10.26 -6.01 6.78
N ARG A 84 10.03 -5.01 5.92
CA ARG A 84 9.44 -3.73 6.34
C ARG A 84 8.02 -3.88 6.86
N VAL A 85 7.18 -4.63 6.16
CA VAL A 85 5.79 -4.90 6.58
C VAL A 85 5.77 -5.61 7.93
N ALA A 86 6.56 -6.68 8.09
CA ALA A 86 6.67 -7.40 9.36
C ALA A 86 7.17 -6.49 10.49
N THR A 87 8.16 -5.63 10.21
CA THR A 87 8.67 -4.65 11.17
C THR A 87 7.58 -3.66 11.60
N GLN A 88 6.78 -3.14 10.66
CA GLN A 88 5.70 -2.21 10.98
C GLN A 88 4.62 -2.86 11.86
N LEU A 89 4.20 -4.09 11.56
CA LEU A 89 3.25 -4.83 12.39
C LEU A 89 3.79 -5.05 13.82
N ARG A 90 5.09 -5.25 13.99
CA ARG A 90 5.68 -5.40 15.33
C ARG A 90 5.80 -4.10 16.10
N LEU A 91 5.95 -2.98 15.40
CA LEU A 91 6.04 -1.66 16.02
C LEU A 91 4.68 -1.15 16.49
N ASP A 92 3.58 -1.57 15.85
CA ASP A 92 2.23 -1.14 16.23
C ASP A 92 1.51 -2.20 17.07
N THR A 93 1.72 -2.15 18.39
CA THR A 93 1.18 -3.13 19.34
C THR A 93 -0.24 -2.74 19.77
N CYS A 94 -1.24 -3.33 19.14
CA CYS A 94 -2.65 -3.30 19.57
C CYS A 94 -3.35 -4.64 19.27
N ASP A 95 -4.53 -4.85 19.88
CA ASP A 95 -5.32 -6.07 19.75
C ASP A 95 -5.60 -6.45 18.28
N GLU A 96 -5.87 -5.48 17.41
CA GLU A 96 -6.11 -5.72 15.98
C GLU A 96 -4.85 -6.21 15.26
N THR A 97 -3.69 -5.63 15.58
CA THR A 97 -2.41 -6.06 14.98
C THR A 97 -2.02 -7.45 15.46
N GLU A 98 -2.22 -7.77 16.74
CA GLU A 98 -1.98 -9.12 17.29
C GLU A 98 -2.85 -10.17 16.58
N ARG A 99 -4.14 -9.88 16.38
CA ARG A 99 -5.04 -10.75 15.60
C ARG A 99 -4.56 -10.95 14.16
N LEU A 100 -4.08 -9.89 13.51
CA LEU A 100 -3.52 -10.00 12.16
C LEU A 100 -2.24 -10.84 12.15
N ILE A 101 -1.34 -10.68 13.12
CA ILE A 101 -0.14 -11.51 13.25
C ILE A 101 -0.50 -12.99 13.42
N ASP A 102 -1.50 -13.31 14.25
CA ASP A 102 -2.00 -14.68 14.46
C ASP A 102 -2.66 -15.27 13.21
N GLU A 103 -3.40 -14.45 12.46
CA GLU A 103 -3.95 -14.82 11.16
C GLU A 103 -2.83 -15.14 10.16
N MET A 104 -1.91 -14.20 9.99
CA MET A 104 -0.81 -14.28 9.04
C MET A 104 0.15 -15.43 9.34
N SER A 105 0.39 -15.73 10.62
CA SER A 105 1.20 -16.89 11.03
C SER A 105 0.61 -18.21 10.54
N ARG A 106 -0.72 -18.31 10.41
CA ARG A 106 -1.40 -19.51 9.90
C ARG A 106 -1.49 -19.55 8.38
N THR A 107 -1.60 -18.39 7.72
CA THR A 107 -1.85 -18.32 6.27
C THR A 107 -0.60 -18.16 5.43
N ALA A 108 0.42 -17.44 5.90
CA ALA A 108 1.68 -17.23 5.20
C ALA A 108 2.82 -18.16 5.68
N GLY A 109 2.68 -18.76 6.87
CA GLY A 109 3.63 -19.73 7.40
C GLY A 109 5.02 -19.16 7.67
N ALA A 110 6.05 -19.97 7.43
CA ALA A 110 7.45 -19.69 7.80
C ALA A 110 7.97 -18.35 7.27
N GLU A 111 7.60 -17.97 6.04
CA GLU A 111 8.00 -16.69 5.45
C GLU A 111 7.56 -15.50 6.34
N PHE A 112 6.39 -15.57 6.96
CA PHE A 112 5.95 -14.51 7.86
C PHE A 112 6.51 -14.69 9.27
N THR A 113 6.38 -15.89 9.84
CA THR A 113 6.74 -16.14 11.25
C THR A 113 8.22 -15.90 11.52
N ASP A 114 9.11 -16.34 10.61
CA ASP A 114 10.55 -16.14 10.77
C ASP A 114 10.90 -14.64 10.84
N ARG A 115 10.20 -13.79 10.08
CA ARG A 115 10.39 -12.33 10.09
C ARG A 115 9.85 -11.67 11.35
N ILE A 116 8.74 -12.18 11.89
CA ILE A 116 8.17 -11.70 13.16
C ILE A 116 9.08 -12.04 14.34
N GLU A 117 9.66 -13.24 14.35
CA GLU A 117 10.50 -13.74 15.45
C GLU A 117 11.94 -13.19 15.44
N ARG A 118 12.44 -12.76 14.27
CA ARG A 118 13.78 -12.15 14.16
C ARG A 118 13.94 -10.96 15.11
N PRO A 119 15.14 -10.68 15.65
CA PRO A 119 15.40 -9.44 16.36
C PRO A 119 14.99 -8.24 15.52
N LEU A 120 14.38 -7.23 16.14
CA LEU A 120 13.95 -6.02 15.44
C LEU A 120 15.20 -5.25 14.99
N VAL A 121 15.62 -5.50 13.76
CA VAL A 121 16.63 -4.70 13.06
C VAL A 121 15.86 -3.73 12.20
N MET A 122 16.15 -2.43 12.33
CA MET A 122 15.58 -1.49 11.36
C MET A 122 16.09 -1.88 9.99
N PRO A 123 15.20 -2.26 9.05
CA PRO A 123 15.63 -2.64 7.72
C PRO A 123 16.41 -1.48 7.12
N GLU A 124 17.44 -1.79 6.32
CA GLU A 124 18.11 -0.78 5.52
C GLU A 124 17.02 0.00 4.78
N ARG A 125 16.96 1.32 4.99
CA ARG A 125 16.05 2.17 4.24
C ARG A 125 16.49 2.09 2.79
N HIS A 126 15.87 1.21 2.01
CA HIS A 126 15.90 1.36 0.57
C HIS A 126 15.20 2.70 0.29
N ASP A 127 15.92 3.62 -0.34
CA ASP A 127 15.41 4.97 -0.62
C ASP A 127 14.11 4.93 -1.45
N TYR A 128 13.81 3.79 -2.10
CA TYR A 128 12.68 3.61 -3.00
C TYR A 128 12.10 2.18 -2.94
N LEU A 129 10.78 2.09 -3.09
CA LEU A 129 10.02 0.91 -3.49
C LEU A 129 10.22 0.67 -5.00
N ARG A 130 10.66 -0.54 -5.36
CA ARG A 130 10.64 -1.00 -6.76
C ARG A 130 9.33 -1.70 -7.05
N LEU A 131 8.62 -1.22 -8.07
CA LEU A 131 7.34 -1.78 -8.50
C LEU A 131 7.41 -2.15 -9.98
N ASN A 132 7.17 -3.41 -10.30
CA ASN A 132 7.00 -3.86 -11.67
C ASN A 132 5.53 -3.70 -12.08
N HIS A 133 5.22 -2.58 -12.73
CA HIS A 133 3.87 -2.28 -13.18
C HIS A 133 3.53 -3.03 -14.47
N PRO A 134 2.41 -3.78 -14.55
CA PRO A 134 2.11 -4.66 -15.68
C PRO A 134 2.16 -3.99 -17.07
N THR A 135 1.80 -2.71 -17.16
CA THR A 135 1.82 -1.96 -18.43
C THR A 135 2.92 -0.88 -18.47
N GLY A 136 3.48 -0.52 -17.32
CA GLY A 136 4.41 0.60 -17.17
C GLY A 136 5.87 0.18 -17.03
N GLY A 137 6.12 -1.12 -16.84
CA GLY A 137 7.45 -1.63 -16.52
C GLY A 137 7.89 -1.28 -15.10
N LEU A 138 9.20 -1.20 -14.88
CA LEU A 138 9.78 -0.96 -13.57
C LEU A 138 9.69 0.53 -13.18
N LEU A 139 9.07 0.80 -12.03
CA LEU A 139 9.11 2.09 -11.34
C LEU A 139 9.97 2.01 -10.09
N ARG A 140 10.65 3.12 -9.79
CA ARG A 140 11.30 3.38 -8.50
C ARG A 140 10.56 4.53 -7.83
N LEU A 141 9.95 4.23 -6.69
CA LEU A 141 9.08 5.15 -5.98
C LEU A 141 9.63 5.38 -4.57
N THR A 142 10.02 6.59 -4.24
CA THR A 142 10.13 6.94 -2.82
C THR A 142 8.72 7.07 -2.24
N TYR A 143 8.59 6.94 -0.93
CA TYR A 143 7.29 7.16 -0.30
C TYR A 143 7.44 7.90 1.03
N GLU A 144 6.49 8.78 1.30
CA GLU A 144 6.36 9.50 2.55
C GLU A 144 5.12 9.00 3.28
N THR A 145 5.27 8.71 4.57
CA THR A 145 4.18 8.29 5.45
C THR A 145 3.80 9.46 6.35
N LEU A 146 2.55 9.91 6.26
CA LEU A 146 2.01 10.93 7.15
C LEU A 146 1.02 10.26 8.11
N ASP A 147 1.34 10.33 9.40
CA ASP A 147 0.50 9.77 10.46
C ASP A 147 -0.66 10.72 10.82
N LEU A 148 -1.88 10.17 10.86
CA LEU A 148 -3.12 10.92 11.07
C LEU A 148 -3.81 10.47 12.37
N PHE A 149 -3.37 11.02 13.50
CA PHE A 149 -3.71 10.55 14.86
C PHE A 149 -5.10 10.96 15.42
N ILE A 150 -6.00 11.54 14.63
CA ILE A 150 -7.29 12.02 15.18
C ILE A 150 -8.29 10.85 15.19
N ASP A 151 -8.91 10.53 16.33
CA ASP A 151 -9.90 9.44 16.52
C ASP A 151 -9.33 8.02 16.31
N GLU A 152 -9.04 7.65 15.06
CA GLU A 152 -8.52 6.35 14.66
C GLU A 152 -7.21 6.53 13.86
N PRO A 153 -6.11 5.90 14.27
CA PRO A 153 -4.83 6.02 13.59
C PRO A 153 -4.89 5.52 12.14
N GLN A 154 -4.68 6.45 11.21
CA GLN A 154 -4.59 6.20 9.78
C GLN A 154 -3.26 6.74 9.27
N HIS A 155 -2.78 6.18 8.17
CA HIS A 155 -1.55 6.62 7.52
C HIS A 155 -1.85 6.99 6.07
N LEU A 156 -1.42 8.18 5.66
CA LEU A 156 -1.38 8.56 4.26
C LEU A 156 -0.01 8.21 3.69
N LEU A 157 0.02 7.29 2.73
CA LEU A 157 1.20 6.92 1.98
C LEU A 157 1.20 7.69 0.65
N LEU A 158 2.16 8.60 0.48
CA LEU A 158 2.36 9.34 -0.77
C LEU A 158 3.55 8.76 -1.52
N TYR A 159 3.36 8.37 -2.78
CA TYR A 159 4.42 7.78 -3.61
C TYR A 159 4.94 8.82 -4.61
N LEU A 160 6.25 8.99 -4.66
CA LEU A 160 6.93 9.96 -5.50
C LEU A 160 7.93 9.24 -6.42
N PRO A 161 8.04 9.61 -7.70
CA PRO A 161 9.04 9.01 -8.58
C PRO A 161 10.46 9.36 -8.09
N ALA A 162 11.32 8.36 -7.99
CA ALA A 162 12.71 8.53 -7.55
C ALA A 162 13.64 9.00 -8.67
N ASP A 163 13.20 8.90 -9.93
CA ASP A 163 13.96 9.30 -11.12
C ASP A 163 13.04 9.71 -12.28
N GLU A 164 13.63 10.29 -13.32
CA GLU A 164 12.93 10.78 -14.51
C GLU A 164 12.19 9.67 -15.27
N SER A 165 12.75 8.46 -15.31
CA SER A 165 12.10 7.31 -15.95
C SER A 165 10.79 6.97 -15.24
N SER A 166 10.81 6.93 -13.91
CA SER A 166 9.63 6.66 -13.08
C SER A 166 8.61 7.80 -13.18
N THR A 167 9.07 9.05 -13.31
CA THR A 167 8.20 10.21 -13.57
C THR A 167 7.42 10.03 -14.88
N GLN A 168 8.09 9.64 -15.97
CA GLN A 168 7.45 9.44 -17.27
C GLN A 168 6.43 8.31 -17.24
N VAL A 169 6.75 7.18 -16.59
CA VAL A 169 5.81 6.06 -16.43
C VAL A 169 4.60 6.49 -15.60
N LEU A 170 4.78 7.21 -14.49
CA LEU A 170 3.65 7.71 -13.70
C LEU A 170 2.77 8.69 -14.48
N GLN A 171 3.37 9.58 -15.28
CA GLN A 171 2.60 10.48 -16.15
C GLN A 171 1.79 9.70 -17.18
N GLN A 172 2.35 8.64 -17.79
CA GLN A 172 1.62 7.78 -18.71
C GLN A 172 0.44 7.07 -18.04
N ILE A 173 0.65 6.53 -16.83
CA ILE A 173 -0.40 5.92 -16.00
C ILE A 173 -1.51 6.95 -15.72
N ALA A 174 -1.14 8.17 -15.32
CA ALA A 174 -2.09 9.24 -15.03
C ALA A 174 -2.88 9.69 -16.28
N SER A 175 -2.21 9.83 -17.44
CA SER A 175 -2.84 10.20 -18.71
C SER A 175 -3.77 9.11 -19.26
N GLY A 176 -3.51 7.83 -18.95
CA GLY A 176 -4.42 6.72 -19.27
C GLY A 176 -5.83 6.92 -18.69
N ARG A 177 -5.97 7.70 -17.60
CA ARG A 177 -7.26 8.11 -17.03
C ARG A 177 -8.08 8.97 -17.99
N GLU A 178 -7.42 9.87 -18.73
CA GLU A 178 -8.09 10.85 -19.59
C GLU A 178 -8.65 10.21 -20.88
N GLY A 179 -8.02 9.14 -21.36
CA GLY A 179 -8.50 8.35 -22.50
C GLY A 179 -9.76 7.54 -22.19
N ALA A 180 -9.88 7.01 -20.96
CA ALA A 180 -11.03 6.21 -20.53
C ALA A 180 -12.31 7.02 -20.26
N VAL A 181 -12.18 8.32 -19.95
CA VAL A 181 -13.33 9.22 -19.71
C VAL A 181 -13.91 9.81 -21.01
N ARG A 182 -13.18 9.71 -22.13
CA ARG A 182 -13.58 10.25 -23.44
C ARG A 182 -14.14 9.21 -24.42
N SER A 183 -14.36 7.97 -23.97
CA SER A 183 -14.89 6.86 -24.79
C SER A 183 -16.32 6.50 -24.41
#